data_AF-A0A257X1F0-F1
#
_entry.id   AF-A0A257X1F0-F1
#
_cell.length_a   1.000
_cell.length_b   1.000
_cell.length_c   1.000
_cell.angle_alpha   90.00
_cell.angle_beta   90.00
_cell.angle_gamma   90.00
#
_symmetry.space_group_name_H-M   'P 1'
#
loop_
_entity.id
_entity.type
_entity.pdbx_description
1 polymer ?
#
loop_
_entity_poly.entity_id
_entity_poly.type
_entity_poly.pdbx_seq_one_letter_code
_entity_poly.pdbx_strand_id
1 'polypeptide(L)' 'GEYGFYSNVNPTVDHPRWSQAHERRIGEMRSRPTLMFNGYAEQVAHLYQGMDLSTDF' A
#
# COMPACT_ATOMS: atom_id res chain seq x y z
N GLY A 1 -9.42 0.58 -13.90
CA GLY A 1 -9.40 1.99 -13.46
C GLY A 1 -8.05 2.26 -12.85
N GLU A 2 -7.68 3.51 -12.56
CA GLU A 2 -6.42 3.80 -11.84
C GLU A 2 -6.44 3.34 -10.37
N TYR A 3 -7.63 3.01 -9.86
CA TYR A 3 -7.88 2.51 -8.52
C TYR A 3 -8.90 1.37 -8.60
N GLY A 4 -8.66 0.34 -7.83
CA GLY A 4 -9.50 -0.83 -7.61
C GLY A 4 -10.12 -0.78 -6.22
N PHE A 5 -11.02 -1.72 -6.01
CA PHE A 5 -12.03 -1.58 -4.97
C PHE A 5 -11.46 -1.57 -3.55
N TYR A 6 -10.44 -2.40 -3.28
CA TYR A 6 -9.90 -2.50 -1.91
C TYR A 6 -8.89 -1.40 -1.60
N SER A 7 -8.13 -0.91 -2.58
CA SER A 7 -7.19 0.22 -2.42
C SER A 7 -6.30 0.13 -1.16
N ASN A 8 -5.94 -1.09 -0.74
CA ASN A 8 -5.14 -1.33 0.46
C ASN A 8 -3.72 -0.82 0.22
N VAL A 9 -3.14 -0.07 1.17
CA VAL A 9 -1.75 0.39 1.03
C VAL A 9 -0.79 -0.80 0.96
N ASN A 10 -0.16 -0.99 -0.19
CA ASN A 10 0.81 -2.05 -0.41
C ASN A 10 2.06 -1.51 -1.12
N PRO A 11 3.24 -1.53 -0.48
CA PRO A 11 4.49 -1.07 -1.08
C PRO A 11 5.01 -1.97 -2.20
N THR A 12 4.48 -3.19 -2.38
CA THR A 12 4.95 -4.15 -3.39
C THR A 12 4.14 -4.11 -4.68
N VAL A 13 3.07 -3.30 -4.74
CA VAL A 13 2.27 -3.11 -5.95
C VAL A 13 2.41 -1.65 -6.36
N ASP A 14 3.06 -1.42 -7.49
CA ASP A 14 3.28 -0.07 -8.02
C ASP A 14 2.07 0.39 -8.83
N HIS A 15 1.78 1.70 -8.76
CA HIS A 15 0.83 2.32 -9.66
C HIS A 15 1.46 2.46 -11.07
N PRO A 16 0.69 2.41 -12.16
CA PRO A 16 1.24 2.50 -13.53
C PRO A 16 2.12 3.72 -13.80
N ARG A 17 1.95 4.80 -13.01
CA ARG A 17 2.63 6.08 -13.18
C ARG A 17 3.69 6.38 -12.12
N TRP A 18 3.72 5.67 -11.00
CA TRP A 18 4.68 5.92 -9.92
C TRP A 18 4.80 4.73 -8.97
N SER A 19 5.98 4.58 -8.34
CA SER A 19 6.16 3.56 -7.32
C SER A 19 5.49 3.93 -6.01
N GLN A 20 4.91 2.93 -5.34
CA GLN A 20 4.29 3.08 -4.01
C GLN A 20 5.21 2.66 -2.86
N ALA A 21 6.43 2.20 -3.17
CA ALA A 21 7.40 1.69 -2.20
C ALA A 21 7.87 2.75 -1.18
N HIS A 22 7.82 4.03 -1.54
CA HIS A 22 8.25 5.14 -0.67
C HIS A 22 7.21 6.26 -0.63
N GLU A 23 7.14 6.92 0.53
CA GLU A 23 6.25 8.04 0.76
C GLU A 23 7.00 9.26 1.31
N ARG A 24 6.41 10.44 1.11
CA ARG A 24 6.89 11.70 1.70
C ARG A 24 5.91 12.14 2.78
N ARG A 25 6.27 11.89 4.04
CA ARG A 25 5.55 12.40 5.21
C ARG A 25 5.67 13.93 5.24
N ILE A 26 4.53 14.61 5.29
CA ILE A 26 4.51 16.07 5.46
C ILE A 26 5.11 16.42 6.83
N GLY A 27 6.08 17.32 6.84
CA GLY A 27 6.85 17.69 8.03
C GLY A 27 8.22 17.00 8.14
N GLU A 28 8.57 16.10 7.23
CA GLU A 28 9.90 15.47 7.18
C GLU A 28 10.69 15.85 5.93
N MET A 29 12.01 15.95 6.08
CA MET A 29 12.92 16.28 4.96
C MET A 29 13.17 15.10 4.02
N ARG A 30 13.11 13.85 4.52
CA ARG A 30 13.43 12.65 3.74
C ARG A 30 12.18 11.83 3.47
N SER A 31 12.18 11.11 2.36
CA SER A 31 11.20 10.05 2.15
C SER A 31 11.46 8.88 3.09
N ARG A 32 10.42 8.10 3.35
CA ARG A 32 10.50 6.86 4.12
C ARG A 32 9.89 5.70 3.32
N PRO A 33 10.26 4.44 3.62
CA PRO A 33 9.56 3.29 3.07
C PRO A 33 8.09 3.30 3.50
N THR A 34 7.19 3.02 2.54
CA THR A 34 5.76 2.83 2.81
C THR A 34 5.57 1.50 3.51
N LEU A 35 4.75 1.46 4.57
CA LEU A 35 4.46 0.24 5.31
C LEU A 35 3.24 -0.48 4.73
N MET A 36 3.26 -1.81 4.75
CA MET A 36 2.10 -2.64 4.37
C MET A 36 0.90 -2.32 5.26
N PHE A 37 -0.28 -2.17 4.66
CA PHE A 37 -1.50 -1.69 5.33
C PHE A 37 -1.27 -0.40 6.12
N ASN A 38 -0.34 0.44 5.66
CA ASN A 38 0.08 1.67 6.33
C ASN A 38 0.57 1.44 7.78
N GLY A 39 1.15 0.27 8.06
CA GLY A 39 1.65 -0.13 9.38
C GLY A 39 0.65 -0.89 10.26
N TYR A 40 -0.57 -1.15 9.77
CA TYR A 40 -1.62 -1.85 10.52
C TYR A 40 -1.76 -3.33 10.15
N ALA A 41 -0.71 -3.93 9.61
CA ALA A 41 -0.75 -5.31 9.12
C ALA A 41 -1.23 -6.30 10.20
N GLU A 42 -0.72 -6.20 11.42
CA GLU A 42 -1.11 -7.06 12.54
C GLU A 42 -2.61 -6.98 12.85
N GLN A 43 -3.23 -5.82 12.63
CA GLN A 43 -4.63 -5.58 12.94
C GLN A 43 -5.58 -5.98 11.81
N VAL A 44 -5.17 -5.83 10.54
CA VAL A 44 -6.10 -5.98 9.41
C VAL A 44 -5.73 -7.06 8.41
N ALA A 45 -4.51 -7.60 8.44
CA ALA A 45 -4.08 -8.57 7.43
C ALA A 45 -4.95 -9.83 7.41
N HIS A 46 -5.47 -10.24 8.57
CA HIS A 46 -6.35 -11.42 8.69
C HIS A 46 -7.66 -11.29 7.89
N LEU A 47 -8.16 -10.07 7.64
CA LEU A 47 -9.36 -9.83 6.83
C LEU A 47 -9.16 -10.18 5.35
N TYR A 48 -7.92 -10.19 4.90
CA TYR A 48 -7.54 -10.38 3.50
C TYR A 48 -6.72 -11.66 3.27
N GLN A 49 -6.57 -12.51 4.28
CA GLN A 49 -5.83 -13.77 4.16
C GLN A 49 -6.45 -14.67 3.07
N GLY A 50 -5.60 -15.16 2.16
CA GLY A 50 -6.01 -16.02 1.06
C GLY A 50 -6.58 -15.30 -0.16
N MET A 51 -6.67 -13.96 -0.16
CA MET A 51 -7.05 -13.16 -1.32
C MET A 51 -5.81 -12.73 -2.11
N ASP A 52 -5.94 -12.65 -3.44
CA ASP A 52 -4.91 -12.02 -4.26
C ASP A 52 -5.12 -10.51 -4.28
N LEU A 53 -4.44 -9.83 -3.37
CA LEU A 53 -4.50 -8.39 -3.23
C LEU A 53 -3.93 -7.63 -4.42
N SER A 54 -3.18 -8.27 -5.34
CA SER A 54 -2.62 -7.60 -6.53
C SER A 54 -3.65 -7.32 -7.62
N THR A 55 -4.77 -8.05 -7.61
CA THR A 55 -5.76 -8.04 -8.70
C THR A 55 -6.90 -7.04 -8.47
N ASP A 56 -7.13 -6.60 -7.23
CA ASP A 56 -8.19 -5.64 -6.87
C ASP A 56 -7.65 -4.27 -6.40
N PHE A 57 -6.43 -3.94 -6.83
CA PHE A 57 -5.73 -2.66 -6.61
C PHE A 57 -6.36 -1.48 -7.32
#